data_AF-A0A7V9SI06-F1
#
_entry.id   AF-A0A7V9SI06-F1
#
_cell.length_a   1.000
_cell.length_b   1.000
_cell.length_c   1.000
_cell.angle_alpha   90.00
_cell.angle_beta   90.00
_cell.angle_gamma   90.00
#
_symmetry.space_group_name_H-M   'P 1'
#
loop_
_entity.id
_entity.type
_entity.pdbx_description
1 polymer ?
#
loop_
_entity_poly.entity_id
_entity_poly.type
_entity_poly.pdbx_seq_one_letter_code
_entity_poly.pdbx_strand_id
1 'polypeptide(L)'
;MTERSPRYLRQHLARLVVTLAALSVLTGCSFKTVAVRTVANSLAGSGDLFSSDEDPELVRDAVPFALKTYESLLQTVPRHRALLVATCSGFTQYSYAFVQAEADAVEPKDHEEAMRLRDRALKLYLRGNRYCLRALDTRFPGIEQRLLQDPIPALARAGKADVPLLYWTGASWGAAIARCWPSWRSACCSSRMCRG
;
A
#
# COMPACT_ATOMS: atom_id res chain seq x y z
N MET A 1 30.70 -24.06 57.60
CA MET A 1 31.22 -24.34 56.24
C MET A 1 30.12 -25.02 55.44
N THR A 2 29.38 -24.28 54.63
CA THR A 2 28.33 -24.83 53.76
C THR A 2 28.91 -25.11 52.38
N GLU A 3 29.24 -26.38 52.11
CA GLU A 3 29.59 -26.85 50.77
C GLU A 3 28.37 -26.68 49.84
N ARG A 4 28.34 -25.59 49.07
CA ARG A 4 27.43 -25.48 47.92
C ARG A 4 27.90 -26.47 46.86
N SER A 5 27.22 -27.62 46.82
CA SER A 5 27.52 -28.70 45.89
C SER A 5 27.50 -28.22 44.42
N PRO A 6 28.51 -28.57 43.60
CA PRO A 6 28.68 -28.07 42.22
C PRO A 6 27.56 -28.51 41.25
N ARG A 7 26.70 -29.44 41.69
CA ARG A 7 25.56 -29.95 40.89
C ARG A 7 24.45 -28.90 40.73
N TYR A 8 24.21 -28.06 41.74
CA TYR A 8 23.21 -26.99 41.64
C TYR A 8 23.61 -25.93 40.63
N LEU A 9 24.89 -25.52 40.62
CA LEU A 9 25.39 -24.51 39.69
C LEU A 9 25.32 -24.98 38.23
N ARG A 10 25.63 -26.27 37.98
CA ARG A 10 25.47 -26.90 36.65
C ARG A 10 24.02 -26.97 36.19
N GLN A 11 23.06 -27.25 37.09
CA GLN A 11 21.64 -27.28 36.76
C GLN A 11 21.08 -25.88 36.43
N HIS A 12 21.53 -24.84 37.15
CA HIS A 12 21.14 -23.47 36.84
C HIS A 12 21.74 -22.97 35.51
N LEU A 13 23.00 -23.30 35.22
CA LEU A 13 23.64 -23.00 33.94
C LEU A 13 22.95 -23.72 32.78
N ALA A 14 22.62 -25.01 32.92
CA ALA A 14 21.90 -25.75 31.89
C ALA A 14 20.50 -25.16 31.62
N ARG A 15 19.77 -24.77 32.67
CA ARG A 15 18.46 -24.09 32.54
C ARG A 15 18.57 -22.72 31.87
N LEU A 16 19.63 -21.96 32.15
CA LEU A 16 19.92 -20.67 31.51
C LEU A 16 20.25 -20.85 30.02
N VAL A 17 21.07 -21.83 29.67
CA VAL A 17 21.41 -22.12 28.27
C VAL A 17 20.19 -22.56 27.47
N VAL A 18 19.32 -23.40 28.05
CA VAL A 18 18.08 -23.83 27.40
C VAL A 18 17.09 -22.67 27.23
N THR A 19 16.96 -21.77 28.21
CA THR A 19 16.11 -20.57 28.06
C THR A 19 16.69 -19.59 27.05
N LEU A 20 18.01 -19.38 27.01
CA LEU A 20 18.65 -18.54 25.99
C LEU A 20 18.49 -19.11 24.58
N ALA A 21 18.65 -20.43 24.43
CA ALA A 21 18.42 -21.13 23.16
C ALA A 21 16.96 -21.01 22.71
N ALA A 22 16.00 -21.18 23.63
CA ALA A 22 14.57 -21.00 23.33
C ALA A 22 14.23 -19.55 22.93
N LEU A 23 14.82 -18.53 23.60
CA LEU A 23 14.65 -17.13 23.21
C LEU A 23 15.25 -16.84 21.83
N SER A 24 16.37 -17.45 21.47
CA SER A 24 17.03 -17.23 20.18
C SER A 24 16.16 -17.71 19.00
N VAL A 25 15.43 -18.82 19.15
CA VAL A 25 14.48 -19.32 18.15
C VAL A 25 13.29 -18.37 17.94
N LEU A 26 12.84 -17.68 19.00
CA LEU A 26 11.74 -16.70 18.92
C LEU A 26 12.14 -15.39 18.19
N THR A 27 13.43 -15.04 18.15
CA THR A 27 13.90 -13.81 17.47
C THR A 27 14.03 -13.96 15.95
N GLY A 28 14.18 -15.18 15.42
CA GLY A 28 14.39 -15.44 13.98
C GLY A 28 13.20 -15.06 13.09
N CYS A 29 11.97 -15.24 13.57
CA CYS A 29 10.77 -14.84 12.83
C CYS A 29 10.51 -13.32 12.85
N SER A 30 11.10 -12.60 13.81
CA SER A 30 10.89 -11.15 13.99
C SER A 30 11.92 -10.32 13.21
N PHE A 31 13.18 -10.78 13.13
CA PHE A 31 14.27 -10.00 12.54
C PHE A 31 14.04 -9.66 11.05
N LYS A 32 13.54 -10.62 10.26
CA LYS A 32 13.16 -10.39 8.85
C LYS A 32 12.15 -9.24 8.73
N THR A 33 11.12 -9.23 9.58
CA THR A 33 10.07 -8.21 9.57
C THR A 33 10.62 -6.83 9.96
N VAL A 34 11.52 -6.77 10.95
CA VAL A 34 12.18 -5.51 11.36
C VAL A 34 13.06 -4.95 10.25
N ALA A 35 13.87 -5.79 9.59
CA ALA A 35 14.71 -5.37 8.47
C ALA A 35 13.86 -4.84 7.30
N VAL A 36 12.81 -5.58 6.92
CA VAL A 36 11.90 -5.18 5.84
C VAL A 36 11.15 -3.88 6.17
N ARG A 37 10.73 -3.65 7.42
CA ARG A 37 10.13 -2.38 7.84
C ARG A 37 11.07 -1.19 7.65
N THR A 38 12.37 -1.38 7.90
CA THR A 38 13.36 -0.31 7.75
C THR A 38 13.54 0.08 6.28
N VAL A 39 13.65 -0.92 5.40
CA VAL A 39 13.66 -0.71 3.95
C VAL A 39 12.35 -0.06 3.47
N ALA A 40 11.21 -0.54 3.96
CA ALA A 40 9.90 -0.01 3.62
C ALA A 40 9.72 1.46 4.04
N ASN A 41 10.25 1.88 5.19
CA ASN A 41 10.25 3.27 5.61
C ASN A 41 11.09 4.14 4.67
N SER A 42 12.28 3.67 4.30
CA SER A 42 13.19 4.42 3.42
C SER A 42 12.56 4.62 2.03
N LEU A 43 11.97 3.56 1.47
CA LEU A 43 11.29 3.61 0.17
C LEU A 43 9.98 4.42 0.22
N ALA A 44 9.24 4.38 1.32
CA ALA A 44 8.05 5.22 1.45
C ALA A 44 8.37 6.73 1.44
N GLY A 45 9.61 7.10 1.81
CA GLY A 45 10.11 8.47 1.74
C GLY A 45 10.72 8.86 0.38
N SER A 46 10.99 7.90 -0.51
CA SER A 46 11.70 8.16 -1.77
C SER A 46 10.84 8.72 -2.90
N GLY A 47 9.57 9.08 -2.62
CA GLY A 47 8.67 9.69 -3.59
C GLY A 47 9.24 10.97 -4.22
N ASP A 48 10.06 11.70 -3.47
CA ASP A 48 10.71 12.93 -3.92
C ASP A 48 11.64 12.71 -5.12
N LEU A 49 12.34 11.55 -5.18
CA LEU A 49 13.27 11.24 -6.26
C LEU A 49 12.60 11.13 -7.64
N PHE A 50 11.36 10.65 -7.69
CA PHE A 50 10.62 10.56 -8.96
C PHE A 50 9.96 11.88 -9.34
N SER A 51 9.53 12.67 -8.36
CA SER A 51 8.86 13.95 -8.61
C SER A 51 9.82 15.11 -8.89
N SER A 52 11.08 15.00 -8.50
CA SER A 52 12.13 15.98 -8.80
C SER A 52 12.94 15.63 -10.06
N ASP A 53 12.62 14.54 -10.74
CA ASP A 53 13.32 14.13 -11.97
C ASP A 53 12.77 14.91 -13.16
N GLU A 54 13.66 15.42 -14.01
CA GLU A 54 13.33 16.23 -15.19
C GLU A 54 13.07 15.36 -16.43
N ASP A 55 13.37 14.06 -16.38
CA ASP A 55 13.15 13.11 -17.46
C ASP A 55 11.87 12.26 -17.22
N PRO A 56 10.71 12.65 -17.78
CA PRO A 56 9.47 11.90 -17.59
C PRO A 56 9.48 10.51 -18.26
N GLU A 57 10.32 10.27 -19.27
CA GLU A 57 10.43 8.96 -19.92
C GLU A 57 11.17 7.98 -19.01
N LEU A 58 12.28 8.42 -18.40
CA LEU A 58 12.99 7.64 -17.39
C LEU A 58 12.08 7.28 -16.21
N VAL A 59 11.29 8.24 -15.72
CA VAL A 59 10.32 8.02 -14.64
C VAL A 59 9.24 7.01 -15.08
N ARG A 60 8.69 7.15 -16.30
CA ARG A 60 7.69 6.23 -16.86
C ARG A 60 8.18 4.79 -16.83
N ASP A 61 9.43 4.56 -17.19
CA ASP A 61 10.03 3.22 -17.29
C ASP A 61 10.44 2.66 -15.91
N ALA A 62 10.81 3.52 -14.96
CA ALA A 62 11.26 3.10 -13.63
C ALA A 62 10.10 2.80 -12.64
N VAL A 63 9.04 3.61 -12.65
CA VAL A 63 7.96 3.55 -11.65
C VAL A 63 7.26 2.18 -11.57
N PRO A 64 6.99 1.45 -12.67
CA PRO A 64 6.38 0.13 -12.60
C PRO A 64 7.19 -0.86 -11.75
N PHE A 65 8.52 -0.84 -11.86
CA PHE A 65 9.40 -1.69 -11.05
C PHE A 65 9.36 -1.30 -9.57
N ALA A 66 9.41 -0.01 -9.26
CA ALA A 66 9.29 0.50 -7.90
C ALA A 66 7.97 0.07 -7.25
N LEU A 67 6.84 0.23 -7.96
CA LEU A 67 5.52 -0.20 -7.48
C LEU A 67 5.47 -1.70 -7.21
N LYS A 68 6.03 -2.53 -8.11
CA LYS A 68 6.12 -3.99 -7.90
C LYS A 68 6.96 -4.37 -6.70
N THR A 69 8.06 -3.65 -6.49
CA THR A 69 8.91 -3.81 -5.31
C THR A 69 8.12 -3.50 -4.03
N TYR A 70 7.32 -2.43 -4.02
CA TYR A 70 6.50 -2.08 -2.86
C TYR A 70 5.42 -3.14 -2.59
N GLU A 71 4.76 -3.66 -3.63
CA GLU A 71 3.79 -4.76 -3.48
C GLU A 71 4.42 -6.02 -2.88
N SER A 72 5.66 -6.34 -3.29
CA SER A 72 6.43 -7.48 -2.76
C SER A 72 6.74 -7.29 -1.28
N LEU A 73 7.24 -6.11 -0.88
CA LEU A 73 7.53 -5.80 0.53
C LEU A 73 6.25 -5.84 1.39
N LEU A 74 5.12 -5.38 0.85
CA LEU A 74 3.82 -5.45 1.52
C LEU A 74 3.31 -6.88 1.75
N GLN A 75 3.87 -7.91 1.10
CA GLN A 75 3.60 -9.30 1.48
C GLN A 75 4.20 -9.67 2.84
N THR A 76 5.35 -9.06 3.19
CA THR A 76 6.01 -9.28 4.49
C THR A 76 5.52 -8.29 5.55
N VAL A 77 5.22 -7.05 5.18
CA VAL A 77 4.77 -5.98 6.10
C VAL A 77 3.38 -5.45 5.72
N PRO A 78 2.32 -6.28 5.80
CA PRO A 78 1.02 -5.98 5.18
C PRO A 78 0.27 -4.79 5.77
N ARG A 79 0.64 -4.36 6.98
CA ARG A 79 0.03 -3.24 7.71
C ARG A 79 0.95 -2.01 7.80
N HIS A 80 2.01 -1.95 6.99
CA HIS A 80 2.96 -0.84 7.01
C HIS A 80 2.37 0.43 6.38
N ARG A 81 1.80 1.32 7.20
CA ARG A 81 1.01 2.47 6.74
C ARG A 81 1.73 3.34 5.70
N ALA A 82 2.97 3.75 5.97
CA ALA A 82 3.71 4.62 5.06
C ALA A 82 3.92 3.98 3.67
N LEU A 83 4.24 2.68 3.65
CA LEU A 83 4.43 1.94 2.40
C LEU A 83 3.09 1.74 1.67
N LEU A 84 2.00 1.49 2.39
CA LEU A 84 0.67 1.42 1.79
C LEU A 84 0.25 2.74 1.12
N VAL A 85 0.54 3.88 1.76
CA VAL A 85 0.26 5.21 1.18
C VAL A 85 1.15 5.49 -0.02
N ALA A 86 2.44 5.17 0.04
CA ALA A 86 3.35 5.29 -1.09
C ALA A 86 2.90 4.44 -2.28
N THR A 87 2.48 3.19 -2.06
CA THR A 87 1.95 2.32 -3.12
C THR A 87 0.63 2.86 -3.68
N CYS A 88 -0.28 3.35 -2.83
CA CYS A 88 -1.55 3.91 -3.29
C CYS A 88 -1.34 5.16 -4.17
N SER A 89 -0.58 6.12 -3.67
CA SER A 89 -0.26 7.37 -4.38
C SER A 89 0.51 7.10 -5.66
N GLY A 90 1.50 6.20 -5.64
CA GLY A 90 2.29 5.84 -6.82
C GLY A 90 1.46 5.20 -7.93
N PHE A 91 0.57 4.25 -7.61
CA PHE A 91 -0.35 3.69 -8.63
C PHE A 91 -1.31 4.75 -9.19
N THR A 92 -1.80 5.66 -8.35
CA THR A 92 -2.72 6.72 -8.76
C THR A 92 -2.02 7.70 -9.70
N GLN A 93 -0.84 8.18 -9.34
CA GLN A 93 -0.05 9.10 -10.15
C GLN A 93 0.40 8.46 -11.45
N TYR A 94 0.93 7.23 -11.42
CA TYR A 94 1.35 6.52 -12.62
C TYR A 94 0.20 6.31 -13.61
N SER A 95 -0.97 5.91 -13.10
CA SER A 95 -2.18 5.74 -13.90
C SER A 95 -2.59 7.05 -14.58
N TYR A 96 -2.55 8.16 -13.83
CA TYR A 96 -2.90 9.48 -14.36
C TYR A 96 -1.89 9.98 -15.40
N ALA A 97 -0.61 10.04 -15.03
CA ALA A 97 0.43 10.69 -15.82
C ALA A 97 0.79 9.92 -17.10
N PHE A 98 0.76 8.58 -17.07
CA PHE A 98 1.33 7.79 -18.17
C PHE A 98 0.33 6.88 -18.89
N VAL A 99 -0.78 6.50 -18.24
CA VAL A 99 -1.77 5.61 -18.88
C VAL A 99 -2.98 6.39 -19.37
N GLN A 100 -3.52 7.25 -18.51
CA GLN A 100 -4.66 8.07 -18.86
C GLN A 100 -4.28 9.19 -19.84
N ALA A 101 -3.13 9.85 -19.64
CA ALA A 101 -2.63 10.85 -20.59
C ALA A 101 -2.41 10.26 -22.00
N GLU A 102 -1.90 9.02 -22.07
CA GLU A 102 -1.74 8.29 -23.33
C GLU A 102 -3.09 7.98 -23.98
N ALA A 103 -4.09 7.59 -23.19
CA ALA A 103 -5.46 7.38 -23.68
C ALA A 103 -6.06 8.66 -24.29
N ASP A 104 -5.88 9.79 -23.61
CA ASP A 104 -6.41 11.08 -24.06
C ASP A 104 -5.66 11.58 -25.31
N ALA A 105 -4.36 11.27 -25.44
CA ALA A 105 -3.56 11.63 -26.61
C ALA A 105 -3.88 10.79 -27.85
N VAL A 106 -4.21 9.49 -27.69
CA VAL A 106 -4.49 8.59 -28.82
C VAL A 106 -5.94 8.68 -29.31
N GLU A 107 -6.89 9.11 -28.46
CA GLU A 107 -8.32 9.14 -28.77
C GLU A 107 -8.71 9.79 -30.11
N PRO A 108 -8.14 10.93 -30.54
CA PRO A 108 -8.49 11.53 -31.83
C PRO A 108 -8.12 10.66 -33.04
N LYS A 109 -7.22 9.70 -32.87
CA LYS A 109 -6.67 8.84 -33.93
C LYS A 109 -7.24 7.42 -33.84
N ASP A 110 -7.34 6.89 -32.63
CA ASP A 110 -7.79 5.53 -32.36
C ASP A 110 -8.63 5.51 -31.08
N HIS A 111 -9.94 5.52 -31.26
CA HIS A 111 -10.89 5.48 -30.17
C HIS A 111 -10.89 4.12 -29.44
N GLU A 112 -10.66 3.02 -30.16
CA GLU A 112 -10.66 1.68 -29.55
C GLU A 112 -9.47 1.55 -28.59
N GLU A 113 -8.27 1.95 -29.03
CA GLU A 113 -7.09 1.92 -28.18
C GLU A 113 -7.21 2.88 -26.98
N ALA A 114 -7.78 4.07 -27.17
CA ALA A 114 -8.07 4.98 -26.06
C ALA A 114 -8.99 4.32 -25.01
N MET A 115 -10.00 3.58 -25.44
CA MET A 115 -10.90 2.86 -24.53
C MET A 115 -10.18 1.71 -23.81
N ARG A 116 -9.28 0.99 -24.47
CA ARG A 116 -8.43 -0.03 -23.83
C ARG A 116 -7.52 0.56 -22.75
N LEU A 117 -6.88 1.70 -23.05
CA LEU A 117 -6.02 2.40 -22.10
C LEU A 117 -6.83 2.97 -20.92
N ARG A 118 -8.07 3.45 -21.13
CA ARG A 118 -8.96 3.89 -20.05
C ARG A 118 -9.37 2.76 -19.12
N ASP A 119 -9.69 1.58 -19.65
CA ASP A 119 -9.95 0.40 -18.84
C ASP A 119 -8.71 -0.03 -18.03
N ARG A 120 -7.52 0.03 -18.65
CA ARG A 120 -6.26 -0.19 -17.95
C ARG A 120 -6.04 0.83 -16.82
N ALA A 121 -6.26 2.12 -17.07
CA ALA A 121 -6.14 3.18 -16.08
C ALA A 121 -7.12 2.97 -14.91
N LEU A 122 -8.39 2.64 -15.20
CA LEU A 122 -9.38 2.30 -14.18
C LEU A 122 -8.89 1.17 -13.27
N LYS A 123 -8.39 0.07 -13.85
CA LYS A 123 -7.86 -1.07 -13.09
C LYS A 123 -6.69 -0.67 -12.18
N LEU A 124 -5.81 0.24 -12.63
CA LEU A 124 -4.69 0.75 -11.84
C LEU A 124 -5.14 1.68 -10.71
N TYR A 125 -6.09 2.58 -10.97
CA TYR A 125 -6.68 3.42 -9.91
C TYR A 125 -7.35 2.57 -8.82
N LEU A 126 -8.15 1.59 -9.21
CA LEU A 126 -8.79 0.66 -8.27
C LEU A 126 -7.75 -0.19 -7.50
N ARG A 127 -6.62 -0.55 -8.14
CA ARG A 127 -5.51 -1.23 -7.47
C ARG A 127 -4.84 -0.35 -6.43
N GLY A 128 -4.51 0.90 -6.78
CA GLY A 128 -3.99 1.88 -5.84
C GLY A 128 -4.93 2.12 -4.66
N ASN A 129 -6.22 2.29 -4.96
CA ASN A 129 -7.26 2.51 -3.95
C ASN A 129 -7.35 1.39 -2.91
N ARG A 130 -7.21 0.11 -3.31
CA ARG A 130 -7.15 -1.01 -2.35
C ARG A 130 -6.02 -0.87 -1.33
N TYR A 131 -4.88 -0.30 -1.72
CA TYR A 131 -3.78 -0.02 -0.77
C TYR A 131 -4.11 1.16 0.15
N CYS A 132 -4.79 2.19 -0.36
CA CYS A 132 -5.30 3.28 0.47
C CYS A 132 -6.32 2.80 1.51
N LEU A 133 -7.26 1.94 1.13
CA LEU A 133 -8.24 1.37 2.06
C LEU A 133 -7.59 0.52 3.14
N ARG A 134 -6.59 -0.28 2.78
CA ARG A 134 -5.77 -1.00 3.77
C ARG A 134 -5.03 -0.03 4.69
N ALA A 135 -4.49 1.08 4.19
CA ALA A 135 -3.83 2.08 5.03
C ALA A 135 -4.83 2.77 5.97
N LEU A 136 -6.02 3.13 5.48
CA LEU A 136 -7.10 3.68 6.30
C LEU A 136 -7.52 2.69 7.38
N ASP A 137 -7.65 1.41 7.06
CA ASP A 137 -8.05 0.37 8.02
C ASP A 137 -7.02 0.22 9.17
N THR A 138 -5.73 0.46 8.91
CA THR A 138 -4.71 0.48 9.96
C THR A 138 -4.90 1.61 10.97
N ARG A 139 -5.53 2.73 10.55
CA ARG A 139 -5.78 3.91 11.38
C ARG A 139 -7.20 3.91 11.96
N PHE A 140 -8.16 3.44 11.19
CA PHE A 140 -9.58 3.41 11.47
C PHE A 140 -10.09 1.99 11.15
N PRO A 141 -10.11 1.06 12.11
CA PRO A 141 -10.56 -0.30 11.84
C PRO A 141 -11.98 -0.34 11.25
N GLY A 142 -12.21 -1.20 10.27
CA GLY A 142 -13.50 -1.39 9.59
C GLY A 142 -13.97 -0.16 8.80
N ILE A 143 -13.06 0.74 8.43
CA ILE A 143 -13.40 2.01 7.77
C ILE A 143 -14.07 1.82 6.41
N GLU A 144 -13.75 0.77 5.68
CA GLU A 144 -14.34 0.52 4.36
C GLU A 144 -15.86 0.37 4.44
N GLN A 145 -16.38 -0.47 5.33
CA GLN A 145 -17.83 -0.57 5.54
C GLN A 145 -18.41 0.70 6.13
N ARG A 146 -17.72 1.34 7.08
CA ARG A 146 -18.23 2.56 7.74
C ARG A 146 -18.36 3.75 6.80
N LEU A 147 -17.43 3.91 5.85
CA LEU A 147 -17.50 4.95 4.83
C LEU A 147 -18.70 4.77 3.89
N LEU A 148 -19.06 3.52 3.58
CA LEU A 148 -20.24 3.21 2.76
C LEU A 148 -21.56 3.44 3.52
N GLN A 149 -21.55 3.31 4.84
CA GLN A 149 -22.73 3.50 5.68
C GLN A 149 -22.97 4.97 6.04
N ASP A 150 -21.98 5.62 6.65
CA ASP A 150 -22.04 7.04 7.01
C ASP A 150 -20.62 7.63 7.12
N PRO A 151 -20.16 8.41 6.12
CA PRO A 151 -18.79 8.91 6.08
C PRO A 151 -18.45 9.94 7.15
N ILE A 152 -19.43 10.71 7.66
CA ILE A 152 -19.21 11.77 8.65
C ILE A 152 -18.71 11.20 9.99
N PRO A 153 -19.45 10.31 10.68
CA PRO A 153 -18.98 9.67 11.91
C PRO A 153 -17.80 8.72 11.66
N ALA A 154 -17.69 8.14 10.46
CA ALA A 154 -16.60 7.25 10.11
C ALA A 154 -15.22 7.93 10.22
N LEU A 155 -15.16 9.21 9.83
CA LEU A 155 -13.95 10.04 9.82
C LEU A 155 -13.92 11.14 10.89
N ALA A 156 -14.86 11.16 11.83
CA ALA A 156 -14.93 12.20 12.88
C ALA A 156 -13.66 12.33 13.74
N ARG A 157 -12.85 11.26 13.82
CA ARG A 157 -11.57 11.24 14.56
C ARG A 157 -10.34 11.55 13.67
N ALA A 158 -10.53 11.83 12.39
CA ALA A 158 -9.45 12.18 11.50
C ALA A 158 -8.86 13.55 11.86
N GLY A 159 -7.54 13.64 11.82
CA GLY A 159 -6.82 14.89 12.07
C GLY A 159 -5.89 15.27 10.93
N LYS A 160 -5.11 16.34 11.14
CA LYS A 160 -4.14 16.84 10.14
C LYS A 160 -3.15 15.78 9.66
N ALA A 161 -2.73 14.88 10.54
CA ALA A 161 -1.80 13.79 10.20
C ALA A 161 -2.41 12.74 9.23
N ASP A 162 -3.73 12.69 9.11
CA ASP A 162 -4.45 11.75 8.24
C ASP A 162 -4.71 12.35 6.84
N VAL A 163 -4.43 13.64 6.63
CA VAL A 163 -4.70 14.37 5.37
C VAL A 163 -4.08 13.70 4.15
N PRO A 164 -2.78 13.33 4.13
CA PRO A 164 -2.19 12.69 2.94
C PRO A 164 -2.90 11.38 2.57
N LEU A 165 -3.26 10.58 3.59
CA LEU A 165 -3.96 9.32 3.40
C LEU A 165 -5.38 9.54 2.86
N LEU A 166 -6.12 10.49 3.42
CA LEU A 166 -7.47 10.83 2.96
C LEU A 166 -7.46 11.41 1.55
N TYR A 167 -6.49 12.29 1.26
CA TYR A 167 -6.29 12.85 -0.08
C TYR A 167 -6.09 11.75 -1.13
N TRP A 168 -5.11 10.87 -0.94
CA TRP A 168 -4.83 9.82 -1.91
C TRP A 168 -5.96 8.78 -2.02
N THR A 169 -6.70 8.54 -0.93
CA THR A 169 -7.91 7.71 -0.98
C THR A 169 -8.97 8.36 -1.87
N GLY A 170 -9.27 9.64 -1.64
CA GLY A 170 -10.23 10.39 -2.45
C GLY A 170 -9.79 10.53 -3.91
N ALA A 171 -8.52 10.84 -4.16
CA ALA A 171 -7.97 10.99 -5.51
C ALA A 171 -8.08 9.69 -6.31
N SER A 172 -7.68 8.55 -5.72
CA SER A 172 -7.76 7.24 -6.39
C SER A 172 -9.20 6.82 -6.68
N TRP A 173 -10.14 7.07 -5.75
CA TRP A 173 -11.56 6.81 -5.98
C TRP A 173 -12.19 7.74 -7.01
N GLY A 174 -11.98 9.06 -6.87
CA GLY A 174 -12.52 10.05 -7.79
C GLY A 174 -12.05 9.81 -9.22
N ALA A 175 -10.76 9.49 -9.39
CA ALA A 175 -10.21 9.12 -10.69
C ALA A 175 -10.86 7.85 -11.25
N ALA A 176 -11.08 6.82 -10.42
CA ALA A 176 -11.78 5.60 -10.86
C ALA A 176 -13.23 5.90 -11.29
N ILE A 177 -13.97 6.69 -10.50
CA ILE A 177 -15.36 7.07 -10.79
C ILE A 177 -15.44 7.86 -12.11
N ALA A 178 -14.56 8.83 -12.31
CA ALA A 178 -14.51 9.64 -13.53
C ALA A 178 -14.29 8.79 -14.80
N ARG A 179 -13.65 7.63 -14.68
CA ARG A 179 -13.39 6.71 -15.81
C ARG A 179 -14.49 5.67 -16.02
N CYS A 180 -15.43 5.50 -15.09
CA CYS A 180 -16.59 4.63 -15.29
C CYS A 180 -17.60 5.25 -16.29
N TRP A 181 -17.67 6.58 -16.43
CA TRP A 181 -18.70 7.34 -17.16
C TRP A 181 -18.93 6.93 -18.64
N PRO A 182 -17.92 6.65 -19.49
CA PRO A 182 -18.18 6.26 -20.89
C PRO A 182 -18.58 4.78 -21.07
N SER A 183 -18.34 3.92 -20.07
CA SER A 183 -18.46 2.45 -20.16
C SER A 183 -19.81 1.88 -19.66
N TRP A 184 -20.80 2.74 -19.43
CA TRP A 184 -22.02 2.50 -18.66
C TRP A 184 -22.99 1.41 -19.15
N ARG A 185 -22.69 0.63 -20.20
CA ARG A 185 -23.57 -0.46 -20.65
C ARG A 185 -23.17 -1.87 -20.20
N SER A 186 -21.94 -2.14 -19.74
CA SER A 186 -21.54 -3.54 -19.50
C SER A 186 -20.62 -3.81 -18.30
N ALA A 187 -19.66 -2.93 -17.96
CA ALA A 187 -18.58 -3.33 -17.03
C ALA A 187 -18.82 -2.98 -15.55
N CYS A 188 -19.25 -1.75 -15.22
CA CYS A 188 -19.39 -1.30 -13.82
C CYS A 188 -20.48 -2.07 -13.03
N CYS A 189 -21.53 -2.57 -13.70
CA CYS A 189 -22.62 -3.33 -13.07
C CYS A 189 -22.16 -4.69 -12.48
N SER A 190 -21.01 -5.21 -12.93
CA SER A 190 -20.42 -6.46 -12.43
C SER A 190 -19.55 -6.27 -11.18
N SER A 191 -18.99 -5.07 -10.98
CA SER A 191 -18.13 -4.78 -9.84
C SER A 191 -18.97 -4.28 -8.67
N ARG A 192 -18.75 -4.87 -7.50
CA ARG A 192 -19.48 -4.61 -6.25
C ARG A 192 -19.45 -3.14 -5.77
N MET A 193 -18.72 -2.27 -6.46
CA MET A 193 -18.51 -0.85 -6.14
C MET A 193 -19.74 0.04 -6.45
N CYS A 194 -20.67 -0.39 -7.31
CA CYS A 194 -21.86 0.38 -7.69
C CYS A 194 -23.17 -0.08 -7.01
N ARG A 195 -23.10 -1.02 -6.05
CA ARG A 195 -24.24 -1.31 -5.16
C ARG A 195 -24.01 -0.60 -3.83
N GLY A 196 -24.13 0.71 -3.87
CA GLY A 196 -24.37 1.58 -2.71
C GLY A 196 -25.71 2.24 -2.95
#